data_AF-A0A535GIT2-F1
#
_entry.id   AF-A0A535GIT2-F1
#
_cell.length_a   1.000
_cell.length_b   1.000
_cell.length_c   1.000
_cell.angle_alpha   90.00
_cell.angle_beta   90.00
_cell.angle_gamma   90.00
#
_symmetry.space_group_name_H-M   'P 1'
#
loop_
_entity.id
_entity.type
_entity.pdbx_description
1 polymer ?
#
loop_
_entity_poly.entity_id
_entity_poly.type
_entity_poly.pdbx_seq_one_letter_code
_entity_poly.pdbx_strand_id
1 'polypeptide(L)'
;MEDGDRDLRPRDLQPARADAAQGPGEDGRRPANVYLKKAGLTPDKDVSLVNLGGDPAAIYTALQSGKVDAIAGWEPITSRVLETNAGYALVPIWDPKSHQEWTGSDHALALGLMTREDVIAAKPDLVKRMVNAHKKALDLIKTSAASALADVILGNSKTAEQFAGLDKALVVKLIERIKPGYGSGCLSKSGFDVEMNIAVTYQLVKQPITFQEFGNTTYAGECP
;
A
#
# COMPACT_ATOMS: atom_id res chain seq x y z
N MET A 1 -2.28 31.07 21.93
CA MET A 1 -0.97 30.51 22.30
C MET A 1 -0.57 29.62 21.15
N GLU A 2 0.52 29.97 20.49
CA GLU A 2 1.04 29.41 19.24
C GLU A 2 1.12 27.87 19.29
N ASP A 3 0.41 27.20 18.38
CA ASP A 3 0.75 25.83 18.01
C ASP A 3 1.45 25.93 16.66
N GLY A 4 2.76 26.18 16.75
CA GLY A 4 3.65 26.21 15.61
C GLY A 4 3.62 24.85 14.94
N ASP A 5 3.38 24.90 13.64
CA ASP A 5 3.56 23.87 12.62
C ASP A 5 4.86 23.09 12.88
N ARG A 6 4.78 22.07 13.75
CA ARG A 6 5.89 21.15 14.01
C ARG A 6 5.85 20.16 12.87
N ASP A 7 6.74 20.37 11.90
CA ASP A 7 7.12 19.40 10.86
C ASP A 7 7.68 18.13 11.53
N LEU A 8 6.76 17.29 12.03
CA LEU A 8 7.06 16.03 12.68
C LEU A 8 7.46 15.04 11.60
N ARG A 9 8.74 14.67 11.61
CA ARG A 9 9.36 13.76 10.65
C ARG A 9 9.31 12.34 11.21
N PRO A 10 9.45 11.30 10.37
CA PRO A 10 9.55 9.92 10.87
C PRO A 10 10.63 9.70 11.95
N ARG A 11 11.64 10.57 12.04
CA ARG A 11 12.66 10.60 13.11
C ARG A 11 12.10 10.88 14.50
N ASP A 12 10.97 11.57 14.58
CA ASP A 12 10.35 11.97 15.85
C ASP A 12 9.53 10.82 16.48
N LEU A 13 9.50 9.64 15.85
CA LEU A 13 8.93 8.39 16.38
C LEU A 13 9.78 7.75 17.50
N GLN A 14 10.67 8.48 18.18
CA GLN A 14 11.48 7.93 19.28
C GLN A 14 11.03 8.48 20.65
N PRO A 15 10.63 7.63 21.62
CA PRO A 15 10.25 6.21 21.50
C PRO A 15 8.75 6.05 21.17
N ALA A 16 8.42 5.47 20.01
CA ALA A 16 7.03 5.22 19.59
C ALA A 16 6.73 3.73 19.40
N ARG A 17 5.47 3.35 19.61
CA ARG A 17 4.87 2.05 19.29
C ARG A 17 4.22 2.17 17.91
N ALA A 18 4.74 1.47 16.91
CA ALA A 18 4.16 1.48 15.57
C ALA A 18 3.48 0.15 15.28
N ASP A 19 2.30 0.20 14.69
CA ASP A 19 1.72 -0.97 14.05
C ASP A 19 2.35 -1.20 12.67
N ALA A 20 2.62 -2.47 12.37
CA ALA A 20 3.16 -2.93 11.10
C ALA A 20 2.13 -3.76 10.33
N ALA A 21 0.84 -3.38 10.37
CA ALA A 21 -0.24 -4.26 9.94
C ALA A 21 -0.06 -4.79 8.51
N GLN A 22 0.03 -6.12 8.44
CA GLN A 22 -0.64 -7.04 7.51
C GLN A 22 -0.12 -8.45 7.84
N GLY A 23 -0.80 -9.18 8.75
CA GLY A 23 -0.64 -10.61 9.00
C GLY A 23 0.75 -11.12 9.41
N PRO A 24 0.90 -12.40 9.79
CA PRO A 24 2.21 -13.06 9.78
C PRO A 24 2.60 -13.30 8.32
N GLY A 25 3.34 -12.35 7.75
CA GLY A 25 3.78 -12.34 6.36
C GLY A 25 4.36 -10.96 6.04
N GLU A 26 5.43 -10.92 5.25
CA GLU A 26 6.37 -9.81 5.17
C GLU A 26 5.83 -8.47 4.61
N ASP A 27 4.60 -8.38 4.12
CA ASP A 27 4.10 -7.20 3.39
C ASP A 27 3.94 -5.93 4.25
N GLY A 28 3.47 -6.02 5.49
CA GLY A 28 3.28 -4.84 6.36
C GLY A 28 4.55 -4.37 7.10
N ARG A 29 5.45 -5.30 7.47
CA ARG A 29 6.72 -4.98 8.12
C ARG A 29 7.73 -4.32 7.19
N ARG A 30 7.65 -4.59 5.88
CA ARG A 30 8.61 -4.12 4.88
C ARG A 30 8.61 -2.59 4.71
N PRO A 31 7.49 -1.92 4.40
CA PRO A 31 7.48 -0.46 4.22
C PRO A 31 7.87 0.28 5.50
N ALA A 32 7.33 -0.15 6.65
CA ALA A 32 7.66 0.45 7.94
C ALA A 32 9.17 0.39 8.22
N ASN A 33 9.82 -0.77 8.04
CA ASN A 33 11.26 -0.90 8.24
C ASN A 33 12.09 -0.06 7.26
N VAL A 34 11.67 0.04 6.00
CA VAL A 34 12.34 0.86 4.97
C VAL A 34 12.28 2.34 5.37
N TYR A 35 11.09 2.84 5.71
CA TYR A 35 10.91 4.25 6.07
C TYR A 35 11.58 4.59 7.40
N LEU A 36 11.52 3.71 8.40
CA LEU A 36 12.24 3.86 9.67
C LEU A 36 13.76 3.91 9.43
N LYS A 37 14.32 2.96 8.67
CA LYS A 37 15.76 2.95 8.37
C LYS A 37 16.19 4.18 7.55
N LYS A 38 15.40 4.61 6.57
CA LYS A 38 15.66 5.84 5.79
C LYS A 38 15.58 7.09 6.66
N ALA A 39 14.69 7.09 7.66
CA ALA A 39 14.66 8.11 8.69
C ALA A 39 15.85 8.02 9.65
N GLY A 40 16.70 7.00 9.59
CA GLY A 40 17.85 6.83 10.49
C GLY A 40 17.50 6.12 11.80
N LEU A 41 16.33 5.49 11.86
CA LEU A 41 15.90 4.66 12.98
C LEU A 41 16.33 3.21 12.77
N THR A 42 16.65 2.53 13.87
CA THR A 42 16.92 1.09 13.91
C THR A 42 15.65 0.36 14.35
N PRO A 43 14.99 -0.40 13.44
CA PRO A 43 13.88 -1.26 13.82
C PRO A 43 14.26 -2.17 15.00
N ASP A 44 13.30 -2.46 15.86
CA ASP A 44 13.44 -3.26 17.10
C ASP A 44 14.28 -2.64 18.24
N LYS A 45 15.04 -1.57 17.98
CA LYS A 45 15.69 -0.75 19.04
C LYS A 45 14.90 0.52 19.34
N ASP A 46 14.49 1.20 18.29
CA ASP A 46 13.96 2.56 18.38
C ASP A 46 12.43 2.61 18.35
N VAL A 47 11.81 1.52 17.86
CA VAL A 47 10.36 1.39 17.69
C VAL A 47 9.94 -0.02 18.11
N SER A 48 8.81 -0.11 18.82
CA SER A 48 8.15 -1.39 19.12
C SER A 48 7.11 -1.70 18.06
N LEU A 49 7.34 -2.73 17.25
CA LEU A 49 6.40 -3.17 16.21
C LEU A 49 5.32 -4.08 16.79
N VAL A 50 4.05 -3.69 16.64
CA VAL A 50 2.87 -4.47 17.04
C VAL A 50 2.16 -4.98 15.79
N ASN A 51 1.53 -6.15 15.86
CA ASN A 51 0.64 -6.65 14.82
C ASN A 51 -0.81 -6.51 15.28
N LEU A 52 -1.55 -5.58 14.66
CA LEU A 52 -2.97 -5.36 14.94
C LEU A 52 -3.91 -6.16 14.00
N GLY A 53 -3.38 -6.97 13.09
CA GLY A 53 -4.17 -7.70 12.09
C GLY A 53 -4.45 -6.86 10.84
N GLY A 54 -5.54 -7.17 10.13
CA GLY A 54 -5.93 -6.49 8.88
C GLY A 54 -7.28 -5.77 8.94
N ASP A 55 -7.91 -5.69 10.12
CA ASP A 55 -9.21 -5.05 10.29
C ASP A 55 -9.04 -3.52 10.45
N PRO A 56 -9.58 -2.70 9.53
CA PRO A 56 -9.42 -1.25 9.59
C PRO A 56 -10.00 -0.60 10.86
N ALA A 57 -11.11 -1.11 11.41
CA ALA A 57 -11.74 -0.55 12.60
C ALA A 57 -10.91 -0.84 13.86
N ALA A 58 -10.33 -2.04 13.96
CA ALA A 58 -9.44 -2.42 15.04
C ALA A 58 -8.16 -1.57 15.04
N ILE A 59 -7.55 -1.36 13.87
CA ILE A 59 -6.35 -0.52 13.70
C ILE A 59 -6.66 0.94 14.06
N TYR A 60 -7.77 1.49 13.57
CA TYR A 60 -8.23 2.83 13.91
C TYR A 60 -8.40 3.01 15.42
N THR A 61 -9.06 2.05 16.08
CA THR A 61 -9.30 2.09 17.53
C THR A 61 -7.99 2.02 18.33
N ALA A 62 -7.02 1.21 17.87
CA ALA A 62 -5.72 1.12 18.51
C ALA A 62 -4.94 2.44 18.44
N LEU A 63 -5.02 3.15 17.31
CA LEU A 63 -4.44 4.48 17.17
C LEU A 63 -5.15 5.49 18.08
N GLN A 64 -6.49 5.55 18.03
CA GLN A 64 -7.27 6.50 18.85
C GLN A 64 -7.09 6.31 20.36
N SER A 65 -6.94 5.06 20.81
CA SER A 65 -6.74 4.75 22.23
C SER A 65 -5.30 4.95 22.72
N GLY A 66 -4.37 5.31 21.82
CA GLY A 66 -2.94 5.41 22.15
C GLY A 66 -2.29 4.06 22.43
N LYS A 67 -2.91 2.94 22.03
CA LYS A 67 -2.30 1.61 22.10
C LYS A 67 -1.10 1.53 21.15
N VAL A 68 -1.18 2.23 20.02
CA VAL A 68 -0.07 2.50 19.11
C VAL A 68 -0.02 3.99 18.81
N ASP A 69 1.18 4.49 18.56
CA ASP A 69 1.48 5.90 18.27
C ASP A 69 1.52 6.16 16.75
N ALA A 70 1.73 5.11 15.94
CA ALA A 70 1.74 5.17 14.48
C ALA A 70 1.22 3.88 13.85
N ILE A 71 0.78 3.95 12.61
CA ILE A 71 0.30 2.79 11.83
C ILE A 71 0.91 2.80 10.43
N ALA A 72 1.20 1.61 9.88
CA ALA A 72 1.40 1.44 8.45
C ALA A 72 0.02 1.48 7.75
N GLY A 73 -0.40 2.65 7.28
CA GLY A 73 -1.75 2.86 6.73
C GLY A 73 -1.91 2.41 5.27
N TRP A 74 -3.09 1.89 4.95
CA TRP A 74 -3.62 1.72 3.58
C TRP A 74 -5.08 2.20 3.54
N GLU A 75 -5.72 2.23 2.38
CA GLU A 75 -7.14 2.58 2.34
C GLU A 75 -8.04 1.41 2.75
N PRO A 76 -9.08 1.62 3.59
CA PRO A 76 -9.64 2.92 3.95
C PRO A 76 -9.14 3.52 5.28
N ILE A 77 -8.22 2.85 5.98
CA ILE A 77 -7.75 3.32 7.29
C ILE A 77 -7.04 4.67 7.20
N THR A 78 -6.21 4.90 6.17
CA THR A 78 -5.53 6.17 5.94
C THR A 78 -6.52 7.33 5.83
N SER A 79 -7.54 7.23 4.96
CA SER A 79 -8.56 8.27 4.86
C SER A 79 -9.31 8.46 6.16
N ARG A 80 -9.69 7.36 6.83
CA ARG A 80 -10.42 7.46 8.10
C ARG A 80 -9.62 8.24 9.14
N VAL A 81 -8.32 8.00 9.27
CA VAL A 81 -7.44 8.71 10.21
C VAL A 81 -7.36 10.20 9.88
N LEU A 82 -7.07 10.53 8.62
CA LEU A 82 -6.90 11.93 8.20
C LEU A 82 -8.18 12.75 8.33
N GLU A 83 -9.31 12.17 7.94
CA GLU A 83 -10.57 12.91 7.77
C GLU A 83 -11.33 13.05 9.08
N THR A 84 -11.00 12.21 10.08
CA THR A 84 -11.48 12.36 11.46
C THR A 84 -10.51 13.14 12.35
N ASN A 85 -9.41 13.66 11.80
CA ASN A 85 -8.32 14.30 12.54
C ASN A 85 -7.77 13.42 13.69
N ALA A 86 -7.81 12.10 13.53
CA ALA A 86 -7.26 11.16 14.52
C ALA A 86 -5.73 11.04 14.43
N GLY A 87 -5.13 11.59 13.37
CA GLY A 87 -3.69 11.61 13.13
C GLY A 87 -3.36 12.31 11.82
N TYR A 88 -2.09 12.29 11.45
CA TYR A 88 -1.56 12.88 10.23
C TYR A 88 -0.58 11.92 9.54
N ALA A 89 -0.32 12.13 8.25
CA ALA A 89 0.57 11.27 7.48
C ALA A 89 2.04 11.68 7.68
N LEU A 90 2.87 10.76 8.17
CA LEU A 90 4.33 10.97 8.26
C LEU A 90 5.05 10.74 6.93
N VAL A 91 4.55 9.77 6.15
CA VAL A 91 5.07 9.41 4.81
C VAL A 91 3.88 9.18 3.89
N PRO A 92 3.36 10.23 3.22
CA PRO A 92 2.20 10.10 2.34
C PRO A 92 2.61 9.50 0.98
N ILE A 93 2.96 8.22 0.94
CA ILE A 93 3.53 7.57 -0.26
C ILE A 93 2.56 7.51 -1.46
N TRP A 94 1.27 7.79 -1.25
CA TRP A 94 0.29 7.94 -2.33
C TRP A 94 0.44 9.27 -3.10
N ASP A 95 1.11 10.28 -2.52
CA ASP A 95 1.43 11.52 -3.20
C ASP A 95 2.65 11.32 -4.12
N PRO A 96 2.59 11.67 -5.42
CA PRO A 96 3.69 11.42 -6.36
C PRO A 96 5.02 12.05 -5.97
N LYS A 97 5.01 13.25 -5.39
CA LYS A 97 6.25 13.92 -4.96
C LYS A 97 6.88 13.18 -3.79
N SER A 98 6.06 12.81 -2.81
CA SER A 98 6.48 12.03 -1.65
C SER A 98 6.95 10.64 -2.07
N HIS A 99 6.26 9.98 -3.00
CA HIS A 99 6.69 8.70 -3.58
C HIS A 99 8.08 8.79 -4.19
N GLN A 100 8.32 9.80 -5.03
CA GLN A 100 9.63 10.06 -5.64
C GLN A 100 10.72 10.33 -4.59
N GLU A 101 10.42 11.13 -3.55
CA GLU A 101 11.38 11.41 -2.47
C GLU A 101 11.75 10.14 -1.69
N TRP A 102 10.75 9.32 -1.38
CA TRP A 102 10.91 8.18 -0.48
C TRP A 102 11.40 6.91 -1.18
N THR A 103 11.05 6.69 -2.45
CA THR A 103 11.45 5.51 -3.22
C THR A 103 12.55 5.79 -4.24
N GLY A 104 12.75 7.05 -4.63
CA GLY A 104 13.64 7.42 -5.73
C GLY A 104 13.03 7.24 -7.12
N SER A 105 11.75 6.94 -7.23
CA SER A 105 11.03 6.77 -8.50
C SER A 105 9.59 7.25 -8.42
N ASP A 106 9.02 7.57 -9.58
CA ASP A 106 7.60 7.82 -9.82
C ASP A 106 6.81 6.55 -10.17
N HIS A 107 7.49 5.40 -10.22
CA HIS A 107 6.93 4.08 -10.44
C HIS A 107 6.95 3.24 -9.17
N ALA A 108 6.01 2.31 -9.06
CA ALA A 108 5.95 1.30 -8.00
C ALA A 108 5.42 -0.02 -8.57
N LEU A 109 5.82 -1.13 -7.96
CA LEU A 109 5.23 -2.45 -8.25
C LEU A 109 4.76 -3.09 -6.93
N ALA A 110 3.77 -2.45 -6.31
CA ALA A 110 3.33 -2.78 -4.96
C ALA A 110 2.29 -3.91 -4.88
N LEU A 111 1.41 -4.07 -5.88
CA LEU A 111 0.36 -5.09 -5.91
C LEU A 111 0.30 -5.78 -7.26
N GLY A 112 0.35 -7.12 -7.26
CA GLY A 112 0.36 -7.93 -8.48
C GLY A 112 -0.57 -9.13 -8.40
N LEU A 113 -1.09 -9.56 -9.55
CA LEU A 113 -1.81 -10.83 -9.65
C LEU A 113 -0.80 -11.98 -9.66
N MET A 114 -0.77 -12.74 -8.56
CA MET A 114 0.16 -13.84 -8.39
C MET A 114 -0.56 -15.19 -8.46
N THR A 115 0.11 -16.17 -9.04
CA THR A 115 -0.28 -17.58 -9.00
C THR A 115 0.98 -18.44 -9.08
N ARG A 116 0.84 -19.74 -8.89
CA ARG A 116 1.97 -20.67 -8.92
C ARG A 116 2.41 -20.98 -10.35
N GLU A 117 3.69 -21.28 -10.52
CA GLU A 117 4.28 -21.65 -11.82
C GLU A 117 3.63 -22.89 -12.44
N ASP A 118 3.27 -23.90 -11.64
CA ASP A 118 2.56 -25.11 -12.10
C ASP A 118 1.20 -24.78 -12.71
N VAL A 119 0.49 -23.79 -12.15
CA VAL A 119 -0.79 -23.32 -12.69
C VAL A 119 -0.58 -22.57 -14.01
N ILE A 120 0.48 -21.79 -14.12
CA ILE A 120 0.83 -21.09 -15.37
C ILE A 120 1.11 -22.11 -16.48
N ALA A 121 1.95 -23.11 -16.21
CA ALA A 121 2.31 -24.13 -17.18
C ALA A 121 1.13 -25.03 -17.56
N ALA A 122 0.35 -25.50 -16.58
CA ALA A 122 -0.73 -26.48 -16.82
C ALA A 122 -2.04 -25.85 -17.30
N LYS A 123 -2.29 -24.57 -17.02
CA LYS A 123 -3.58 -23.89 -17.32
C LYS A 123 -3.38 -22.51 -17.97
N PRO A 124 -2.66 -22.43 -19.11
CA PRO A 124 -2.33 -21.15 -19.76
C PRO A 124 -3.57 -20.34 -20.15
N ASP A 125 -4.64 -21.00 -20.60
CA ASP A 125 -5.91 -20.33 -20.95
C ASP A 125 -6.63 -19.74 -19.74
N LEU A 126 -6.55 -20.39 -18.58
CA LEU A 126 -7.09 -19.85 -17.34
C LEU A 126 -6.32 -18.60 -16.93
N VAL A 127 -4.98 -18.66 -16.95
CA VAL A 127 -4.12 -17.51 -16.63
C VAL A 127 -4.41 -16.34 -17.56
N LYS A 128 -4.47 -16.58 -18.88
CA LYS A 128 -4.83 -15.56 -19.87
C LYS A 128 -6.18 -14.90 -19.56
N ARG A 129 -7.21 -15.70 -19.23
CA ARG A 129 -8.53 -15.15 -18.87
C ARG A 129 -8.48 -14.31 -17.59
N MET A 130 -7.76 -14.75 -16.57
CA MET A 130 -7.61 -14.01 -15.32
C MET A 130 -6.88 -12.68 -15.51
N VAL A 131 -5.77 -12.68 -16.25
CA VAL A 131 -5.03 -11.45 -16.59
C VAL A 131 -5.92 -10.50 -17.38
N ASN A 132 -6.63 -10.97 -18.40
CA ASN A 132 -7.54 -10.13 -19.19
C ASN A 132 -8.69 -9.55 -18.36
N ALA A 133 -9.26 -10.33 -17.44
CA ALA A 133 -10.29 -9.84 -16.53
C ALA A 133 -9.74 -8.74 -15.61
N HIS A 134 -8.51 -8.92 -15.11
CA HIS A 134 -7.86 -7.93 -14.25
C HIS A 134 -7.56 -6.62 -15.00
N LYS A 135 -7.04 -6.70 -16.24
CA LYS A 135 -6.81 -5.51 -17.09
C LYS A 135 -8.11 -4.73 -17.35
N LYS A 136 -9.20 -5.44 -17.67
CA LYS A 136 -10.53 -4.80 -17.83
C LYS A 136 -11.03 -4.14 -16.54
N ALA A 137 -10.79 -4.75 -15.38
CA ALA A 137 -11.16 -4.17 -14.10
C ALA A 137 -10.33 -2.90 -13.79
N LEU A 138 -9.02 -2.91 -14.06
CA LEU A 138 -8.16 -1.74 -13.92
C LEU A 138 -8.58 -0.61 -14.88
N ASP A 139 -8.89 -0.94 -16.13
CA ASP A 139 -9.42 0.03 -17.10
C ASP A 139 -10.75 0.64 -16.63
N LEU A 140 -11.66 -0.19 -16.08
CA LEU A 140 -12.91 0.28 -15.48
C LEU A 140 -12.64 1.25 -14.33
N ILE A 141 -11.74 0.91 -13.40
CA ILE A 141 -11.36 1.77 -12.27
C ILE A 141 -10.83 3.11 -12.79
N LYS A 142 -9.92 3.09 -13.76
CA LYS A 142 -9.29 4.30 -14.30
C LYS A 142 -10.26 5.20 -15.04
N THR A 143 -11.22 4.63 -15.76
CA THR A 143 -12.16 5.40 -16.61
C THR A 143 -13.45 5.80 -15.90
N SER A 144 -13.83 5.12 -14.82
CA SER A 144 -15.07 5.41 -14.08
C SER A 144 -14.97 6.63 -13.18
N ALA A 145 -16.09 7.32 -12.96
CA ALA A 145 -16.19 8.32 -11.91
C ALA A 145 -16.02 7.68 -10.52
N ALA A 146 -15.37 8.37 -9.60
CA ALA A 146 -15.16 7.87 -8.24
C ALA A 146 -16.48 7.58 -7.50
N SER A 147 -17.53 8.37 -7.75
CA SER A 147 -18.88 8.14 -7.24
C SER A 147 -19.49 6.82 -7.68
N ALA A 148 -19.31 6.43 -8.95
CA ALA A 148 -19.78 5.16 -9.47
C ALA A 148 -19.01 3.98 -8.87
N LEU A 149 -17.69 4.13 -8.67
CA LEU A 149 -16.89 3.12 -7.99
C LEU A 149 -17.30 2.97 -6.52
N ALA A 150 -17.60 4.07 -5.83
CA ALA A 150 -18.12 4.05 -4.47
C ALA A 150 -19.46 3.29 -4.40
N ASP A 151 -20.36 3.47 -5.37
CA ASP A 151 -21.61 2.70 -5.44
C ASP A 151 -21.36 1.19 -5.59
N VAL A 152 -20.40 0.79 -6.42
CA VAL A 152 -20.02 -0.63 -6.58
C VAL A 152 -19.46 -1.19 -5.27
N ILE A 153 -18.57 -0.45 -4.60
CA ILE A 153 -17.93 -0.86 -3.35
C ILE A 153 -18.96 -0.99 -2.22
N LEU A 154 -19.82 0.01 -2.05
CA LEU A 154 -20.80 0.04 -0.96
C LEU A 154 -22.02 -0.84 -1.24
N GLY A 155 -22.31 -1.15 -2.51
CA GLY A 155 -23.37 -2.07 -2.91
C GLY A 155 -23.05 -3.55 -2.68
N ASN A 156 -21.79 -3.90 -2.40
CA ASN A 156 -21.37 -5.28 -2.11
C ASN A 156 -21.09 -5.43 -0.61
N SER A 157 -21.73 -6.41 0.04
CA SER A 157 -21.68 -6.58 1.49
C SER A 157 -20.28 -6.84 2.05
N LYS A 158 -19.43 -7.56 1.32
CA LYS A 158 -18.07 -7.88 1.76
C LYS A 158 -17.15 -6.68 1.69
N THR A 159 -17.26 -5.89 0.63
CA THR A 159 -16.46 -4.66 0.52
C THR A 159 -17.01 -3.59 1.44
N ALA A 160 -18.33 -3.44 1.55
CA ALA A 160 -18.96 -2.47 2.44
C ALA A 160 -18.53 -2.63 3.91
N GLU A 161 -18.30 -3.85 4.38
CA GLU A 161 -17.79 -4.13 5.73
C GLU A 161 -16.45 -3.40 6.00
N GLN A 162 -15.54 -3.37 5.02
CA GLN A 162 -14.25 -2.69 5.18
C GLN A 162 -14.37 -1.17 5.27
N PHE A 163 -15.45 -0.60 4.72
CA PHE A 163 -15.75 0.83 4.74
C PHE A 163 -16.80 1.19 5.79
N ALA A 164 -17.09 0.29 6.74
CA ALA A 164 -18.08 0.52 7.78
C ALA A 164 -17.75 1.78 8.60
N GLY A 165 -18.75 2.65 8.74
CA GLY A 165 -18.63 3.93 9.45
C GLY A 165 -18.10 5.08 8.59
N LEU A 166 -17.84 4.87 7.30
CA LEU A 166 -17.53 5.93 6.34
C LEU A 166 -18.77 6.23 5.49
N ASP A 167 -19.05 7.51 5.28
CA ASP A 167 -20.10 7.92 4.35
C ASP A 167 -19.61 7.83 2.88
N LYS A 168 -20.56 7.85 1.94
CA LYS A 168 -20.22 7.75 0.51
C LYS A 168 -19.32 8.89 0.04
N ALA A 169 -19.47 10.11 0.55
CA ALA A 169 -18.67 11.25 0.12
C ALA A 169 -17.20 11.05 0.49
N LEU A 170 -16.95 10.50 1.67
CA LEU A 170 -15.62 10.14 2.14
C LEU A 170 -15.00 9.01 1.31
N VAL A 171 -15.80 7.99 0.98
CA VAL A 171 -15.37 6.89 0.08
C VAL A 171 -15.01 7.42 -1.30
N VAL A 172 -15.75 8.40 -1.82
CA VAL A 172 -15.43 9.06 -3.10
C VAL A 172 -14.09 9.80 -3.01
N LYS A 173 -13.88 10.62 -1.99
CA LYS A 173 -12.63 11.37 -1.78
C LYS A 173 -11.42 10.44 -1.66
N LEU A 174 -11.57 9.33 -0.94
CA LEU A 174 -10.58 8.27 -0.84
C LEU A 174 -10.23 7.70 -2.22
N ILE A 175 -11.25 7.31 -3.00
CA ILE A 175 -11.04 6.74 -4.34
C ILE A 175 -10.30 7.73 -5.22
N GLU A 176 -10.68 9.01 -5.21
CA GLU A 176 -9.99 10.06 -5.98
C GLU A 176 -8.51 10.18 -5.61
N ARG A 177 -8.18 10.07 -4.32
CA ARG A 177 -6.79 10.12 -3.83
C ARG A 177 -5.94 8.99 -4.39
N ILE A 178 -6.43 7.76 -4.35
CA ILE A 178 -5.62 6.58 -4.70
C ILE A 178 -5.75 6.14 -6.16
N LYS A 179 -6.79 6.58 -6.87
CA LYS A 179 -7.05 6.21 -8.26
C LYS A 179 -5.86 6.47 -9.20
N PRO A 180 -5.08 7.55 -9.07
CA PRO A 180 -3.88 7.76 -9.89
C PRO A 180 -2.82 6.65 -9.75
N GLY A 181 -2.78 5.95 -8.61
CA GLY A 181 -1.84 4.86 -8.37
C GLY A 181 -2.18 3.54 -9.06
N TYR A 182 -3.37 3.40 -9.65
CA TYR A 182 -3.75 2.16 -10.34
C TYR A 182 -3.07 2.04 -11.72
N GLY A 183 -2.32 0.95 -11.91
CA GLY A 183 -1.67 0.60 -13.17
C GLY A 183 -2.63 0.11 -14.26
N SER A 184 -2.08 -0.26 -15.42
CA SER A 184 -2.82 -0.85 -16.56
C SER A 184 -2.77 -2.39 -16.59
N GLY A 185 -2.16 -3.02 -15.59
CA GLY A 185 -2.04 -4.47 -15.47
C GLY A 185 -0.94 -5.11 -16.30
N CYS A 186 -0.02 -4.32 -16.86
CA CYS A 186 1.31 -4.79 -17.30
C CYS A 186 2.28 -4.82 -16.11
N LEU A 187 3.41 -5.52 -16.28
CA LEU A 187 4.48 -5.53 -15.29
C LEU A 187 5.48 -4.41 -15.59
N SER A 188 5.74 -3.52 -14.63
CA SER A 188 6.71 -2.44 -14.77
C SER A 188 8.10 -2.90 -14.37
N LYS A 189 9.04 -2.92 -15.31
CA LYS A 189 10.44 -3.21 -15.00
C LYS A 189 11.07 -2.11 -14.13
N SER A 190 10.79 -0.83 -14.42
CA SER A 190 11.28 0.29 -13.61
C SER A 190 10.75 0.21 -12.17
N GLY A 191 9.46 -0.11 -11.99
CA GLY A 191 8.88 -0.36 -10.68
C GLY A 191 9.54 -1.55 -9.97
N PHE A 192 9.78 -2.66 -10.67
CA PHE A 192 10.52 -3.80 -10.11
C PHE A 192 11.94 -3.43 -9.66
N ASP A 193 12.68 -2.69 -10.49
CA ASP A 193 14.06 -2.30 -10.19
C ASP A 193 14.12 -1.45 -8.90
N VAL A 194 13.11 -0.58 -8.68
CA VAL A 194 12.96 0.23 -7.46
C VAL A 194 12.71 -0.64 -6.23
N GLU A 195 11.71 -1.52 -6.30
CA GLU A 195 11.39 -2.44 -5.19
C GLU A 195 12.58 -3.36 -4.86
N MET A 196 13.28 -3.85 -5.88
CA MET A 196 14.46 -4.69 -5.71
C MET A 196 15.63 -3.91 -5.10
N ASN A 197 15.85 -2.66 -5.52
CA ASN A 197 16.87 -1.80 -4.94
C ASN A 197 16.57 -1.52 -3.45
N ILE A 198 15.31 -1.25 -3.10
CA ILE A 198 14.88 -1.11 -1.71
C ILE A 198 15.12 -2.41 -0.95
N ALA A 199 14.74 -3.55 -1.51
CA ALA A 199 14.91 -4.86 -0.88
C ALA A 199 16.38 -5.19 -0.59
N VAL A 200 17.29 -4.90 -1.53
CA VAL A 200 18.73 -5.11 -1.34
C VAL A 200 19.31 -4.10 -0.36
N THR A 201 19.04 -2.81 -0.54
CA THR A 201 19.57 -1.72 0.30
C THR A 201 19.24 -1.93 1.78
N TYR A 202 18.02 -2.37 2.06
CA TYR A 202 17.56 -2.58 3.43
C TYR A 202 17.68 -4.04 3.91
N GLN A 203 18.36 -4.88 3.14
CA GLN A 203 18.69 -6.28 3.44
C GLN A 203 17.44 -7.14 3.73
N LEU A 204 16.38 -6.91 2.96
CA LEU A 204 15.13 -7.69 3.01
C LEU A 204 15.26 -9.02 2.27
N VAL A 205 16.14 -9.09 1.26
CA VAL A 205 16.46 -10.31 0.51
C VAL A 205 17.92 -10.67 0.66
N LYS A 206 18.24 -11.96 0.62
CA LYS A 206 19.63 -12.45 0.68
C LYS A 206 20.39 -12.18 -0.62
N GLN A 207 19.69 -12.29 -1.74
CA GLN A 207 20.22 -12.02 -3.08
C GLN A 207 19.10 -11.40 -3.94
N PRO A 208 19.44 -10.47 -4.84
CA PRO A 208 18.48 -9.96 -5.81
C PRO A 208 18.07 -11.06 -6.79
N ILE A 209 16.84 -10.95 -7.30
CA ILE A 209 16.37 -11.69 -8.47
C ILE A 209 16.29 -10.75 -9.67
N THR A 210 16.20 -11.32 -10.87
CA THR A 210 15.98 -10.59 -12.12
C THR A 210 14.49 -10.33 -12.35
N PHE A 211 14.17 -9.39 -13.24
CA PHE A 211 12.78 -9.12 -13.63
C PHE A 211 12.11 -10.34 -14.28
N GLN A 212 12.88 -11.13 -15.03
CA GLN A 212 12.42 -12.36 -15.70
C GLN A 212 12.12 -13.49 -14.69
N GLU A 213 12.88 -13.56 -13.59
CA GLU A 213 12.58 -14.47 -12.49
C GLU A 213 11.38 -14.01 -11.66
N PHE A 214 11.17 -12.69 -11.56
CA PHE A 214 10.06 -12.11 -10.81
C PHE A 214 8.70 -12.28 -11.53
N GLY A 215 8.65 -12.03 -12.83
CA GLY A 215 7.39 -11.80 -13.54
C GLY A 215 7.28 -12.49 -14.90
N ASN A 216 6.17 -13.19 -15.12
CA ASN A 216 5.82 -13.73 -16.43
C ASN A 216 5.13 -12.66 -17.30
N THR A 217 5.87 -12.07 -18.23
CA THR A 217 5.36 -11.03 -19.15
C THR A 217 4.56 -11.57 -20.33
N THR A 218 4.49 -12.90 -20.54
CA THR A 218 3.79 -13.51 -21.68
C THR A 218 2.30 -13.13 -21.72
N TYR A 219 1.66 -13.01 -20.55
CA TYR A 219 0.23 -12.70 -20.46
C TYR A 219 -0.05 -11.23 -20.16
N ALA A 220 0.65 -10.65 -19.18
CA ALA A 220 0.41 -9.27 -18.74
C ALA A 220 1.00 -8.23 -19.70
N GLY A 221 2.11 -8.58 -20.36
CA GLY A 221 3.01 -7.66 -21.05
C GLY A 221 3.92 -6.92 -20.07
N GLU A 222 5.00 -6.35 -20.59
CA GLU A 222 5.83 -5.37 -19.90
C GLU A 222 5.25 -3.97 -20.16
N CYS A 223 5.28 -3.10 -19.14
CA CYS A 223 4.88 -1.71 -19.33
C CYS A 223 5.92 -0.95 -20.18
N PRO A 224 5.49 0.05 -20.97
CA PRO A 224 6.41 0.91 -21.71
C PRO A 224 7.42 1.64 -20.81
#